data_AF-A0AAD3HNR4-F1
#
_entry.id   AF-A0AAD3HNR4-F1
#
_cell.length_a   1.000
_cell.length_b   1.000
_cell.length_c   1.000
_cell.angle_alpha   90.00
_cell.angle_beta   90.00
_cell.angle_gamma   90.00
#
_symmetry.space_group_name_H-M   'P 1'
#
loop_
_entity.id
_entity.type
_entity.pdbx_description
1 polymer ?
#
loop_
_entity_poly.entity_id
_entity_poly.type
_entity_poly.pdbx_seq_one_letter_code
_entity_poly.pdbx_strand_id
1 'polypeptide(L)'
;EPQLALLEGSPLHREALQARQHLRDSWTSCAPAFTSLLAAYPDYFRPEWFSWEAFLWAAELWYSYGIQVQFSDGVLRTCLAPLLGLMNHSPLPHVVHFSKVDGKSGGIRVRAFRPCAAGRQLFLSYGPYPNAKLLLFYGFALADNPADELELGLQVPPGPAAADRRALLASAGLSLEHR
;
A
#
# COMPACT_ATOMS: atom_id res chain seq x y z
N GLU A 1 17.71 -7.40 -12.14
CA GLU A 1 16.70 -8.44 -12.44
C GLU A 1 15.97 -8.07 -13.72
N PRO A 2 15.69 -9.04 -14.60
CA PRO A 2 15.16 -8.77 -15.94
C PRO A 2 13.77 -8.11 -15.92
N GLN A 3 12.95 -8.36 -14.90
CA GLN A 3 11.62 -7.75 -14.78
C GLN A 3 11.69 -6.25 -14.41
N LEU A 4 12.61 -5.86 -13.53
CA LEU A 4 12.77 -4.46 -13.13
C LEU A 4 13.30 -3.60 -14.29
N ALA A 5 14.10 -4.19 -15.17
CA ALA A 5 14.60 -3.52 -16.38
C ALA A 5 13.47 -3.11 -17.34
N LEU A 6 12.33 -3.80 -17.32
CA LEU A 6 11.16 -3.42 -18.13
C LEU A 6 10.55 -2.08 -17.72
N LEU A 7 10.83 -1.62 -16.49
CA LEU A 7 10.34 -0.35 -15.98
C LEU A 7 11.34 0.79 -16.23
N GLU A 8 12.53 0.52 -16.73
CA GLU A 8 13.60 1.51 -16.87
C GLU A 8 13.13 2.77 -17.61
N GLY A 9 13.47 3.94 -17.07
CA GLY A 9 13.04 5.24 -17.59
C GLY A 9 11.65 5.69 -17.13
N SER A 10 10.84 4.83 -16.51
CA SER A 10 9.54 5.23 -15.93
C SER A 10 9.69 5.80 -14.50
N PRO A 11 8.73 6.62 -14.02
CA PRO A 11 8.65 7.01 -12.62
C PRO A 11 8.62 5.82 -11.67
N LEU A 12 7.84 4.79 -12.02
CA LEU A 12 7.66 3.58 -11.23
C LEU A 12 8.97 2.81 -11.00
N HIS A 13 9.93 2.87 -11.93
CA HIS A 13 11.25 2.26 -11.70
C HIS A 13 11.98 2.89 -10.51
N ARG A 14 11.91 4.22 -10.38
CA ARG A 14 12.52 4.92 -9.25
C ARG A 14 11.82 4.56 -7.94
N GLU A 15 10.50 4.56 -7.94
CA GLU A 15 9.68 4.17 -6.79
C GLU A 15 9.97 2.73 -6.35
N ALA A 16 10.06 1.79 -7.30
CA ALA A 16 10.39 0.40 -7.02
C ALA A 16 11.78 0.24 -6.38
N LEU A 17 12.78 0.99 -6.86
CA LEU A 17 14.11 1.00 -6.25
C LEU A 17 14.09 1.58 -4.83
N GLN A 18 13.34 2.68 -4.62
CA GLN A 18 13.17 3.29 -3.30
C GLN A 18 12.46 2.37 -2.32
N ALA A 19 11.37 1.71 -2.74
CA ALA A 19 10.63 0.75 -1.92
C ALA A 19 11.52 -0.44 -1.50
N ARG A 20 12.33 -0.96 -2.42
CA ARG A 20 13.30 -2.02 -2.11
C ARG A 20 14.36 -1.56 -1.12
N GLN A 21 14.90 -0.35 -1.29
CA GLN A 21 15.87 0.20 -0.36
C GLN A 21 15.24 0.41 1.03
N HIS A 22 14.02 0.95 1.08
CA HIS A 22 13.28 1.14 2.32
C HIS A 22 13.10 -0.18 3.10
N LEU A 23 12.79 -1.28 2.43
CA LEU A 23 12.70 -2.61 3.07
C LEU A 23 14.06 -3.06 3.63
N ARG A 24 15.17 -2.82 2.91
CA ARG A 24 16.53 -3.16 3.37
C ARG A 24 16.92 -2.34 4.60
N ASP A 25 16.62 -1.06 4.59
CA ASP A 25 16.91 -0.15 5.70
C ASP A 25 16.09 -0.54 6.93
N SER A 26 14.80 -0.84 6.74
CA SER A 26 13.90 -1.29 7.79
C SER A 26 14.39 -2.59 8.44
N TRP A 27 14.78 -3.58 7.62
CA TRP A 27 15.39 -4.82 8.09
C TRP A 27 16.64 -4.55 8.94
N THR A 28 17.53 -3.71 8.44
CA THR A 28 18.79 -3.37 9.13
C THR A 28 18.51 -2.68 10.46
N SER A 29 17.52 -1.79 10.50
CA SER A 29 17.08 -1.10 11.72
C SER A 29 16.47 -2.05 12.77
N CYS A 30 15.82 -3.14 12.34
CA CYS A 30 15.25 -4.14 13.24
C CYS A 30 16.29 -5.14 13.79
N ALA A 31 17.45 -5.29 13.15
CA ALA A 31 18.43 -6.31 13.48
C ALA A 31 18.87 -6.32 14.98
N PRO A 32 19.11 -5.17 15.64
CA PRO A 32 19.42 -5.16 17.07
C PRO A 32 18.30 -5.75 17.92
N ALA A 33 17.04 -5.37 17.64
CA ALA A 33 15.88 -5.87 18.36
C ALA A 33 15.68 -7.38 18.15
N PHE A 34 15.84 -7.87 16.92
CA PHE A 34 15.75 -9.29 16.60
C PHE A 34 16.82 -10.11 17.34
N THR A 35 18.04 -9.59 17.40
CA THR A 35 19.15 -10.21 18.14
C THR A 35 18.83 -10.28 19.64
N SER A 36 18.34 -9.19 20.24
CA SER A 36 17.95 -9.16 21.64
C SER A 36 16.79 -10.11 21.95
N LEU A 37 15.78 -10.20 21.09
CA LEU A 37 14.63 -11.10 21.27
C LEU A 37 15.04 -12.57 21.23
N LEU A 38 15.87 -12.96 20.26
CA LEU A 38 16.37 -14.34 20.14
C LEU A 38 17.23 -14.74 21.35
N ALA A 39 18.06 -13.81 21.85
CA ALA A 39 18.89 -14.06 23.03
C ALA A 39 18.08 -14.14 24.33
N ALA A 40 17.05 -13.30 24.48
CA ALA A 40 16.25 -13.22 25.70
C ALA A 40 15.20 -14.34 25.79
N TYR A 41 14.67 -14.81 24.66
CA TYR A 41 13.57 -15.79 24.63
C TYR A 41 13.82 -16.94 23.63
N PRO A 42 14.92 -17.69 23.78
CA PRO A 42 15.32 -18.74 22.84
C PRO A 42 14.31 -19.90 22.76
N ASP A 43 13.51 -20.12 23.81
CA ASP A 43 12.48 -21.17 23.82
C ASP A 43 11.23 -20.79 23.02
N TYR A 44 11.02 -19.50 22.75
CA TYR A 44 9.81 -18.98 22.09
C TYR A 44 10.07 -18.52 20.66
N PHE A 45 11.30 -18.11 20.35
CA PHE A 45 11.67 -17.57 19.03
C PHE A 45 12.69 -18.44 18.33
N ARG A 46 12.46 -18.65 17.03
CA ARG A 46 13.37 -19.41 16.18
C ARG A 46 14.14 -18.46 15.27
N PRO A 47 15.48 -18.61 15.12
CA PRO A 47 16.28 -17.74 14.28
C PRO A 47 15.77 -17.61 12.84
N GLU A 48 15.21 -18.67 12.27
CA GLU A 48 14.67 -18.67 10.90
C GLU A 48 13.52 -17.69 10.68
N TRP A 49 12.76 -17.35 11.73
CA TRP A 49 11.68 -16.34 11.67
C TRP A 49 12.22 -14.92 11.54
N PHE A 50 13.50 -14.72 11.84
CA PHE A 50 14.22 -13.46 11.74
C PHE A 50 15.30 -13.59 10.67
N SER A 51 14.91 -14.09 9.50
CA SER A 51 15.69 -14.06 8.26
C SER A 51 15.22 -12.89 7.39
N TRP A 52 16.04 -12.49 6.41
CA TRP A 52 15.62 -11.49 5.43
C TRP A 52 14.37 -11.94 4.68
N GLU A 53 14.30 -13.22 4.31
CA GLU A 53 13.19 -13.80 3.57
C GLU A 53 11.90 -13.78 4.38
N ALA A 54 11.96 -14.11 5.67
CA ALA A 54 10.81 -14.05 6.57
C ALA A 54 10.35 -12.60 6.80
N PHE A 55 11.29 -11.65 6.98
CA PHE A 55 10.97 -10.23 7.10
C PHE A 55 10.31 -9.69 5.84
N LEU A 56 10.89 -9.97 4.67
CA LEU A 56 10.34 -9.55 3.39
C LEU A 56 8.93 -10.10 3.22
N TRP A 57 8.73 -11.39 3.46
CA TRP A 57 7.40 -12.01 3.39
C TRP A 57 6.39 -11.35 4.34
N ALA A 58 6.78 -11.09 5.59
CA ALA A 58 5.90 -10.43 6.56
C ALA A 58 5.57 -8.98 6.17
N ALA A 59 6.54 -8.23 5.64
CA ALA A 59 6.35 -6.86 5.17
C ALA A 59 5.42 -6.81 3.96
N GLU A 60 5.63 -7.67 2.95
CA GLU A 60 4.78 -7.78 1.77
C GLU A 60 3.34 -8.19 2.14
N LEU A 61 3.19 -9.15 3.06
CA LEU A 61 1.88 -9.54 3.62
C LEU A 61 1.18 -8.33 4.26
N TRP A 62 1.91 -7.55 5.06
CA TRP A 62 1.37 -6.37 5.72
C TRP A 62 0.96 -5.28 4.72
N TYR A 63 1.79 -5.00 3.72
CA TYR A 63 1.48 -3.97 2.71
C TYR A 63 0.31 -4.36 1.80
N SER A 64 0.27 -5.63 1.35
CA SER A 64 -0.78 -6.09 0.43
C SER A 64 -2.13 -6.30 1.11
N TYR A 65 -2.16 -6.72 2.38
CA TYR A 65 -3.39 -7.19 3.05
C TYR A 65 -3.77 -6.38 4.30
N GLY A 66 -2.92 -5.45 4.74
CA GLY A 66 -3.24 -4.54 5.83
C GLY A 66 -4.37 -3.59 5.42
N ILE A 67 -5.46 -3.60 6.19
CA ILE A 67 -6.59 -2.69 5.97
C ILE A 67 -6.82 -1.82 7.20
N GLN A 68 -7.24 -0.58 6.98
CA GLN A 68 -7.68 0.29 8.07
C GLN A 68 -9.09 -0.10 8.52
N VAL A 69 -9.22 -0.44 9.79
CA VAL A 69 -10.47 -0.85 10.42
C VAL A 69 -10.79 0.09 11.57
N GLN A 70 -12.01 0.63 11.58
CA GLN A 70 -12.55 1.38 12.70
C GLN A 70 -13.07 0.41 13.77
N PHE A 71 -12.53 0.53 14.98
CA PHE A 71 -12.97 -0.24 16.14
C PHE A 71 -14.13 0.45 16.87
N SER A 72 -14.69 -0.22 17.88
CA SER A 72 -15.82 0.27 18.67
C SER A 72 -15.53 1.57 19.43
N ASP A 73 -14.27 1.83 19.73
CA ASP A 73 -13.76 3.08 20.32
C ASP A 73 -13.62 4.23 19.30
N GLY A 74 -13.95 3.98 18.03
CA GLY A 74 -13.84 4.95 16.95
C GLY A 74 -12.43 5.06 16.35
N VAL A 75 -11.43 4.40 16.93
CA VAL A 75 -10.03 4.47 16.51
C VAL A 75 -9.82 3.61 15.26
N LEU A 76 -9.12 4.16 14.28
CA LEU A 76 -8.65 3.43 13.11
C LEU A 76 -7.37 2.68 13.45
N ARG A 77 -7.32 1.40 13.10
CA ARG A 77 -6.10 0.58 13.21
C ARG A 77 -5.90 -0.20 11.92
N THR A 78 -4.65 -0.34 11.49
CA THR A 78 -4.32 -1.28 10.43
C THR A 78 -4.36 -2.70 10.98
N CYS A 79 -5.08 -3.58 10.31
CA CYS A 79 -5.27 -4.97 10.72
C CYS A 79 -5.16 -5.89 9.52
N LEU A 80 -4.68 -7.12 9.76
CA LEU A 80 -4.92 -8.24 8.87
C LEU A 80 -6.30 -8.82 9.21
N ALA A 81 -7.21 -8.80 8.24
CA ALA A 81 -8.57 -9.32 8.40
C ALA A 81 -8.69 -10.68 7.69
N PRO A 82 -8.68 -11.80 8.42
CA PRO A 82 -8.85 -13.12 7.83
C PRO A 82 -10.13 -13.21 6.99
N LEU A 83 -10.09 -14.03 5.93
CA LEU A 83 -11.13 -14.18 4.89
C LEU A 83 -11.35 -12.93 4.01
N LEU A 84 -11.38 -11.73 4.59
CA LEU A 84 -11.51 -10.49 3.83
C LEU A 84 -10.30 -10.28 2.91
N GLY A 85 -9.10 -10.62 3.39
CA GLY A 85 -7.89 -10.62 2.56
C GLY A 85 -7.93 -11.59 1.36
N LEU A 86 -8.90 -12.51 1.27
CA LEU A 86 -9.06 -13.39 0.10
C LEU A 86 -9.90 -12.75 -1.02
N MET A 87 -10.53 -11.61 -0.75
CA MET A 87 -11.40 -10.94 -1.71
C MET A 87 -10.60 -10.05 -2.65
N ASN A 88 -10.64 -10.33 -3.95
CA ASN A 88 -9.89 -9.58 -4.94
C ASN A 88 -10.48 -8.17 -5.22
N HIS A 89 -9.63 -7.33 -5.79
CA HIS A 89 -9.97 -5.98 -6.23
C HIS A 89 -10.85 -5.98 -7.49
N SER A 90 -11.84 -5.10 -7.52
CA SER A 90 -12.47 -4.62 -8.75
C SER A 90 -12.84 -3.14 -8.61
N PRO A 91 -12.69 -2.32 -9.68
CA PRO A 91 -13.25 -0.97 -9.72
C PRO A 91 -14.78 -0.94 -9.62
N LEU A 92 -15.43 -2.06 -9.95
CA LEU A 92 -16.85 -2.29 -9.75
C LEU A 92 -17.01 -3.35 -8.64
N PRO A 93 -16.86 -3.01 -7.36
CA PRO A 93 -16.90 -3.98 -6.27
C PRO A 93 -18.34 -4.44 -5.96
N HIS A 94 -18.46 -5.62 -5.36
CA HIS A 94 -19.71 -6.08 -4.76
C HIS A 94 -19.85 -5.61 -3.32
N VAL A 95 -18.74 -5.54 -2.59
CA VAL A 95 -18.70 -5.14 -1.18
C VAL A 95 -18.02 -3.78 -1.06
N VAL A 96 -18.71 -2.84 -0.41
CA VAL A 96 -18.24 -1.44 -0.24
C VAL A 96 -18.10 -1.03 1.23
N HIS A 97 -18.56 -1.87 2.16
CA HIS A 97 -18.46 -1.63 3.59
C HIS A 97 -17.84 -2.85 4.27
N PHE A 98 -16.59 -2.72 4.68
CA PHE A 98 -15.80 -3.79 5.31
C PHE A 98 -14.68 -3.25 6.24
N SER A 99 -14.67 -1.95 6.52
CA SER A 99 -13.62 -1.25 7.29
C SER A 99 -14.06 -0.85 8.70
N LYS A 100 -15.06 -1.52 9.27
CA LYS A 100 -15.58 -1.23 10.61
C LYS A 100 -16.00 -2.50 11.34
N VAL A 101 -15.64 -2.58 12.62
CA VAL A 101 -16.11 -3.61 13.54
C VAL A 101 -17.58 -3.34 13.88
N ASP A 102 -18.44 -4.33 13.63
CA ASP A 102 -19.84 -4.28 14.03
C ASP A 102 -19.95 -4.46 15.55
N GLY A 103 -20.59 -3.49 16.22
CA GLY A 103 -20.70 -3.49 17.68
C GLY A 103 -21.56 -4.62 18.25
N LYS A 104 -22.40 -5.28 17.44
CA LYS A 104 -23.23 -6.41 17.89
C LYS A 104 -22.48 -7.74 17.75
N SER A 105 -21.77 -7.95 16.64
CA SER A 105 -21.07 -9.21 16.38
C SER A 105 -19.60 -9.21 16.80
N GLY A 106 -19.01 -8.04 17.10
CA GLY A 106 -17.58 -7.90 17.44
C GLY A 106 -16.63 -8.18 16.27
N GLY A 107 -17.13 -8.21 15.03
CA GLY A 107 -16.37 -8.56 13.84
C GLY A 107 -16.71 -7.70 12.64
N ILE A 108 -15.97 -7.86 11.54
CA ILE A 108 -16.24 -7.14 10.29
C ILE A 108 -17.40 -7.82 9.57
N ARG A 109 -18.42 -7.04 9.23
CA ARG A 109 -19.56 -7.53 8.44
C ARG A 109 -19.37 -7.24 6.96
N VAL A 110 -19.16 -8.30 6.19
CA VAL A 110 -19.05 -8.25 4.73
C VAL A 110 -20.45 -8.46 4.14
N ARG A 111 -20.99 -7.43 3.48
CA ARG A 111 -22.30 -7.50 2.81
C ARG A 111 -22.16 -7.05 1.36
N ALA A 112 -22.74 -7.81 0.44
CA ALA A 112 -22.84 -7.41 -0.95
C ALA A 112 -23.87 -6.27 -1.10
N PHE A 113 -23.45 -5.17 -1.70
CA PHE A 113 -24.29 -4.03 -2.06
C PHE A 113 -25.01 -4.24 -3.40
N ARG A 114 -24.40 -5.02 -4.30
CA ARG A 114 -25.00 -5.44 -5.58
C ARG A 114 -25.04 -6.96 -5.69
N PRO A 115 -25.96 -7.53 -6.49
CA PRO A 115 -26.07 -8.98 -6.66
C PRO A 115 -24.78 -9.62 -7.18
N CYS A 116 -24.52 -10.86 -6.74
CA CYS A 116 -23.48 -11.72 -7.28
C CYS A 116 -24.10 -13.10 -7.52
N ALA A 117 -23.95 -13.65 -8.73
CA ALA A 117 -24.50 -14.95 -9.05
C ALA A 117 -23.73 -16.07 -8.33
N ALA A 118 -24.42 -17.18 -8.03
CA ALA A 118 -23.78 -18.35 -7.44
C ALA A 118 -22.62 -18.85 -8.30
N GLY A 119 -21.51 -19.22 -7.66
CA GLY A 119 -20.27 -19.63 -8.35
C GLY A 119 -19.46 -18.50 -8.95
N ARG A 120 -19.87 -17.23 -8.82
CA ARG A 120 -19.08 -16.06 -9.22
C ARG A 120 -18.32 -15.48 -8.03
N GLN A 121 -17.16 -14.93 -8.33
CA GLN A 121 -16.31 -14.29 -7.34
C GLN A 121 -16.93 -12.98 -6.83
N LEU A 122 -16.88 -12.81 -5.50
CA LEU A 122 -17.15 -11.53 -4.86
C LEU A 122 -15.89 -10.68 -4.86
N PHE A 123 -16.07 -9.40 -5.13
CA PHE A 123 -14.99 -8.42 -5.20
C PHE A 123 -15.25 -7.30 -4.20
N LEU A 124 -14.17 -6.72 -3.70
CA LEU A 124 -14.18 -5.44 -3.00
C LEU A 124 -13.26 -4.45 -3.73
N SER A 125 -13.19 -3.21 -3.26
CA SER A 125 -12.22 -2.24 -3.80
C SER A 125 -11.06 -2.06 -2.82
N TYR A 126 -9.82 -2.17 -3.28
CA TYR A 126 -8.63 -1.84 -2.47
C TYR A 126 -8.49 -0.32 -2.32
N GLY A 127 -9.08 0.42 -3.24
CA GLY A 127 -9.02 1.88 -3.33
C GLY A 127 -9.05 2.31 -4.80
N PRO A 128 -9.29 3.61 -5.07
CA PRO A 128 -9.09 4.18 -6.40
C PRO A 128 -7.59 4.42 -6.62
N TYR A 129 -6.82 3.36 -6.83
CA TYR A 129 -5.36 3.44 -6.96
C TYR A 129 -4.90 3.31 -8.41
N PRO A 130 -3.85 4.07 -8.83
CA PRO A 130 -3.20 3.85 -10.11
C PRO A 130 -2.55 2.48 -10.22
N ASN A 131 -2.33 2.04 -11.45
CA ASN A 131 -1.63 0.79 -11.73
C ASN A 131 -0.20 0.79 -11.17
N ALA A 132 0.49 1.93 -11.10
CA ALA A 132 1.79 2.04 -10.44
C ALA A 132 1.73 1.58 -8.98
N LYS A 133 0.73 2.04 -8.23
CA LYS A 133 0.49 1.67 -6.83
C LYS A 133 0.00 0.23 -6.68
N LEU A 134 -0.91 -0.21 -7.54
CA LEU A 134 -1.39 -1.61 -7.54
C LEU A 134 -0.24 -2.58 -7.80
N LEU A 135 0.64 -2.26 -8.75
CA LEU A 135 1.77 -3.14 -9.08
C LEU A 135 2.77 -3.20 -7.92
N LEU A 136 3.11 -2.05 -7.34
CA LEU A 136 4.15 -1.96 -6.32
C LEU A 136 3.73 -2.57 -4.97
N PHE A 137 2.47 -2.38 -4.54
CA PHE A 137 2.03 -2.77 -3.20
C PHE A 137 1.05 -3.95 -3.17
N TYR A 138 0.54 -4.39 -4.33
CA TYR A 138 -0.39 -5.51 -4.43
C TYR A 138 -0.01 -6.55 -5.51
N GLY A 139 1.01 -6.28 -6.33
CA GLY A 139 1.56 -7.22 -7.30
C GLY A 139 0.72 -7.44 -8.55
N PHE A 140 -0.18 -6.51 -8.91
CA PHE A 140 -0.98 -6.61 -10.15
C PHE A 140 -1.29 -5.23 -10.75
N ALA A 141 -1.73 -5.22 -12.01
CA ALA A 141 -2.27 -4.04 -12.68
C ALA A 141 -3.56 -4.41 -13.42
N LEU A 142 -4.42 -3.42 -13.69
CA LEU A 142 -5.65 -3.58 -14.47
C LEU A 142 -5.49 -2.95 -15.85
N ALA A 143 -5.97 -3.63 -16.90
CA ALA A 143 -5.85 -3.14 -18.28
C ALA A 143 -6.58 -1.80 -18.50
N ASP A 144 -7.80 -1.67 -17.98
CA ASP A 144 -8.64 -0.47 -18.11
C ASP A 144 -8.93 0.11 -16.72
N ASN A 145 -7.88 0.45 -15.97
CA ASN A 145 -8.04 1.01 -14.62
C ASN A 145 -8.65 2.42 -14.71
N PRO A 146 -9.89 2.65 -14.23
CA PRO A 146 -10.50 3.97 -14.30
C PRO A 146 -9.86 5.00 -13.34
N ALA A 147 -9.03 4.53 -12.40
CA ALA A 147 -8.26 5.35 -11.48
C ALA A 147 -6.78 5.42 -11.86
N ASP A 148 -6.40 5.04 -13.10
CA ASP A 148 -5.01 5.16 -13.52
C ASP A 148 -4.60 6.62 -13.64
N GLU A 149 -3.37 6.91 -13.22
CA GLU A 149 -2.78 8.23 -13.25
C GLU A 149 -1.27 8.12 -13.48
N LEU A 150 -0.69 9.20 -13.97
CA LEU A 150 0.75 9.34 -14.16
C LEU A 150 1.21 10.64 -13.50
N GLU A 151 2.23 10.54 -12.65
CA GLU A 151 2.85 11.71 -12.02
C GLU A 151 3.62 12.54 -13.05
N LEU A 152 3.33 13.84 -13.10
CA LEU A 152 4.05 14.81 -13.93
C LEU A 152 4.83 15.78 -13.06
N GLY A 153 6.16 15.65 -13.07
CA GLY A 153 7.06 16.59 -12.40
C GLY A 153 7.18 17.91 -13.17
N LEU A 154 6.68 18.99 -12.59
CA LEU A 154 6.81 20.34 -13.14
C LEU A 154 7.88 21.12 -12.38
N GLN A 155 8.70 21.88 -13.11
CA GLN A 155 9.73 22.75 -12.52
C GLN A 155 9.61 24.16 -13.09
N VAL A 156 9.83 25.16 -12.24
CA VAL A 156 9.92 26.55 -12.71
C VAL A 156 11.23 26.72 -13.46
N PRO A 157 11.21 27.12 -14.75
CA PRO A 157 12.42 27.35 -15.51
C PRO A 157 13.32 28.39 -14.83
N PRO A 158 14.65 28.18 -14.81
CA PRO A 158 15.57 29.18 -14.29
C PRO A 158 15.53 30.45 -15.15
N GLY A 159 15.76 31.60 -14.54
CA GLY A 159 15.84 32.88 -15.24
C GLY A 159 15.26 34.07 -14.46
N PRO A 160 15.27 35.27 -15.04
CA PRO A 160 14.87 36.51 -14.34
C PRO A 160 13.44 36.46 -13.79
N ALA A 161 12.52 35.81 -14.51
CA ALA A 161 11.12 35.67 -14.12
C ALA A 161 10.84 34.51 -13.15
N ALA A 162 11.86 33.77 -12.70
CA ALA A 162 11.65 32.57 -11.88
C ALA A 162 11.10 32.91 -10.49
N ALA A 163 11.44 34.07 -9.93
CA ALA A 163 10.87 34.55 -8.67
C ALA A 163 9.38 34.87 -8.84
N ASP A 164 9.03 35.63 -9.88
CA ASP A 164 7.65 36.02 -10.18
C ASP A 164 6.76 34.81 -10.45
N ARG A 165 7.25 33.81 -11.20
CA ARG A 165 6.53 32.56 -11.46
C ARG A 165 6.24 31.77 -10.17
N ARG A 166 7.20 31.71 -9.25
CA ARG A 166 6.99 31.04 -7.95
C ARG A 166 5.98 31.79 -7.08
N ALA A 167 6.07 33.12 -7.04
CA ALA A 167 5.12 33.94 -6.31
C ALA A 167 3.69 33.77 -6.87
N LEU A 168 3.53 33.68 -8.20
CA LEU A 168 2.25 33.43 -8.85
C LEU A 168 1.68 32.04 -8.53
N LEU A 169 2.52 31.00 -8.53
CA LEU A 169 2.08 29.65 -8.13
C LEU A 169 1.58 29.66 -6.67
N ALA A 170 2.35 30.27 -5.77
CA ALA A 170 1.98 30.36 -4.36
C ALA A 170 0.68 31.16 -4.13
N SER A 171 0.48 32.26 -4.85
CA SER A 171 -0.75 33.06 -4.74
C SER A 171 -1.98 32.33 -5.29
N ALA A 172 -1.78 31.41 -6.23
CA ALA A 172 -2.81 30.49 -6.73
C ALA A 172 -3.03 29.26 -5.82
N GLY A 173 -2.31 29.14 -4.69
CA GLY A 173 -2.36 27.99 -3.80
C GLY A 173 -1.70 26.73 -4.35
N LEU A 174 -0.86 26.86 -5.38
CA LEU A 174 -0.13 25.76 -6.00
C LEU A 174 1.27 25.63 -5.39
N SER A 175 1.71 24.38 -5.17
CA SER A 175 3.03 24.03 -4.66
C SER A 175 3.82 23.27 -5.73
N LEU A 176 5.14 23.44 -5.72
CA LEU A 176 6.07 22.62 -6.52
C LEU A 176 6.54 21.35 -5.78
N GLU A 177 6.23 21.26 -4.48
CA GLU A 177 6.49 20.08 -3.66
C GLU A 177 5.21 19.22 -3.60
N HIS A 178 5.34 17.92 -3.84
CA HIS A 178 4.30 16.93 -3.55
C HIS A 178 4.01 16.98 -2.04
N ARG A 179 2.74 17.24 -1.67
CA ARG A 179 2.25 17.03 -0.31
C ARG A 179 1.73 15.60 -0.16
#